data_AF-A0A127SKW5-F1
#
_entry.id   AF-A0A127SKW5-F1
#
_cell.length_a   1.000
_cell.length_b   1.000
_cell.length_c   1.000
_cell.angle_alpha   90.00
_cell.angle_beta   90.00
_cell.angle_gamma   90.00
#
_symmetry.space_group_name_H-M   'P 1'
#
loop_
_entity.id
_entity.type
_entity.pdbx_description
1 polymer ?
#
loop_
_entity_poly.entity_id
_entity_poly.type
_entity_poly.pdbx_seq_one_letter_code
_entity_poly.pdbx_strand_id
1 'polypeptide(L)'
;MPVVAASPAADSAAVQKLAHSLKARVGMAAVMLDTGEAVAVGDETAYPMQSVFKFVLALSVLKRVDQGALNLEQIIHIRPEQLVKDT
;
A
#
# COMPACT_ATOMS: atom_id res chain seq x y z
N MET A 1 12.35 -11.91 1.99
CA MET A 1 12.15 -10.59 1.37
C MET A 1 13.08 -10.51 0.19
N PRO A 2 12.64 -10.09 -1.01
CA PRO A 2 13.57 -9.98 -2.13
C PRO A 2 14.65 -8.95 -1.75
N VAL A 3 15.89 -9.30 -2.06
CA VAL A 3 17.06 -8.45 -1.83
C VAL A 3 16.98 -7.32 -2.86
N VAL A 4 16.67 -6.12 -2.39
CA VAL A 4 16.63 -4.93 -3.23
C VAL A 4 17.97 -4.21 -3.14
N ALA A 5 18.56 -3.88 -4.29
CA ALA A 5 19.78 -3.11 -4.38
C ALA A 5 19.56 -1.71 -3.78
N ALA A 6 20.45 -1.31 -2.88
CA ALA A 6 20.39 -0.01 -2.21
C ALA A 6 20.59 1.13 -3.23
N SER A 7 19.66 2.07 -3.24
CA SER A 7 19.76 3.36 -3.95
C SER A 7 20.99 4.17 -3.48
N PRO A 8 21.52 5.12 -4.29
CA PRO A 8 22.62 5.99 -3.88
C PRO A 8 22.41 6.63 -2.50
N ALA A 9 23.47 6.62 -1.68
CA ALA A 9 23.43 7.02 -0.27
C ALA A 9 22.87 8.44 0.00
N ALA A 10 22.91 9.34 -0.98
CA ALA A 10 22.39 10.69 -0.87
C ALA A 10 20.85 10.74 -0.74
N ASP A 11 20.13 9.89 -1.48
CA ASP A 11 18.67 9.87 -1.47
C ASP A 11 18.12 9.27 -0.18
N SER A 12 18.83 8.28 0.38
CA SER A 12 18.52 7.69 1.68
C SER A 12 18.62 8.71 2.82
N ALA A 13 19.65 9.55 2.83
CA ALA A 13 19.83 10.58 3.86
C ALA A 13 18.74 11.66 3.83
N ALA A 14 18.31 12.08 2.63
CA ALA A 14 17.23 13.05 2.47
C ALA A 14 15.89 12.52 2.96
N VAL A 15 15.56 11.26 2.61
CA VAL A 15 14.34 10.57 3.05
C VAL A 15 14.30 10.39 4.57
N GLN A 16 15.43 10.00 5.18
CA GLN A 16 15.54 9.91 6.64
C GLN A 16 15.37 11.26 7.34
N LYS A 17 15.99 12.32 6.81
CA LYS A 17 15.87 13.68 7.36
C LYS A 17 14.43 14.18 7.34
N LEU A 18 13.69 13.90 6.25
CA LEU A 18 12.28 14.25 6.15
C LEU A 18 11.44 13.49 7.18
N ALA A 19 11.61 12.16 7.28
CA ALA A 19 10.87 11.34 8.23
C ALA A 19 11.08 11.79 9.68
N HIS A 20 12.32 12.11 10.07
CA HIS A 20 12.65 12.57 11.42
C HIS A 20 12.24 14.03 11.72
N SER A 21 11.89 14.83 10.70
CA SER A 21 11.44 16.21 10.91
C SER A 21 10.02 16.30 11.49
N LEU A 22 9.24 15.22 11.38
CA LEU A 22 7.84 15.16 11.77
C LEU A 22 7.72 14.64 13.21
N LYS A 23 6.81 15.22 14.01
CA LYS A 23 6.46 14.71 15.35
C LYS A 23 5.50 13.51 15.25
N ALA A 24 5.88 12.51 14.47
CA ALA A 24 5.10 11.32 14.20
C ALA A 24 6.02 10.14 13.87
N ARG A 25 5.48 8.92 13.95
CA ARG A 25 6.16 7.74 13.42
C ARG A 25 5.92 7.67 11.92
N VAL A 26 6.98 7.75 11.13
CA VAL A 26 6.90 7.80 9.66
C VAL A 26 7.63 6.60 9.08
N GLY A 27 6.92 5.85 8.23
CA GLY A 27 7.49 4.82 7.37
C GLY A 27 7.30 5.24 5.91
N MET A 28 8.35 5.16 5.10
CA MET A 28 8.31 5.40 3.66
C MET A 28 9.13 4.35 2.94
N ALA A 29 8.66 3.93 1.77
CA ALA A 29 9.42 3.10 0.86
C ALA A 29 9.17 3.58 -0.57
N ALA A 30 10.22 3.62 -1.38
CA ALA A 30 10.14 3.92 -2.80
C ALA A 30 11.04 2.96 -3.57
N VAL A 31 10.55 2.52 -4.72
CA VAL A 31 11.25 1.59 -5.61
C VAL A 31 11.21 2.16 -7.03
N MET A 32 12.36 2.25 -7.68
CA MET A 32 12.46 2.54 -9.10
C MET A 32 12.05 1.28 -9.86
N LEU A 33 10.94 1.34 -10.60
CA LEU A 33 10.40 0.13 -11.25
C LEU A 33 11.31 -0.40 -12.37
N ASP A 34 12.04 0.50 -13.05
CA ASP A 34 12.91 0.14 -14.18
C ASP A 34 14.20 -0.57 -13.73
N THR A 35 14.80 -0.12 -12.63
CA THR A 35 16.11 -0.62 -12.15
C THR A 35 16.00 -1.51 -10.93
N GLY A 36 14.87 -1.47 -10.23
CA GLY A 36 14.65 -2.15 -8.96
C GLY A 36 15.35 -1.48 -7.77
N GLU A 37 16.07 -0.37 -7.94
CA GLU A 37 16.68 0.36 -6.83
C GLU A 37 15.62 0.83 -5.83
N ALA A 38 15.90 0.75 -4.53
CA ALA A 38 14.96 1.23 -3.52
C ALA A 38 15.62 2.00 -2.38
N VAL A 39 14.76 2.79 -1.74
CA VAL A 39 15.02 3.47 -0.47
C VAL A 39 13.85 3.20 0.46
N ALA A 40 14.15 2.93 1.73
CA ALA A 40 13.15 2.80 2.77
C ALA A 40 13.62 3.47 4.05
N VAL A 41 12.69 4.07 4.78
CA VAL A 41 12.84 4.57 6.15
C VAL A 41 11.65 4.08 6.96
N GLY A 42 11.89 3.70 8.20
CA GLY A 42 10.87 3.16 9.08
C GLY A 42 11.51 2.25 10.12
N ASP A 43 10.67 1.53 10.84
CA ASP A 43 11.08 0.53 11.82
C ASP A 43 10.37 -0.81 11.55
N GLU A 44 10.62 -1.82 12.39
CA GLU A 44 10.10 -3.18 12.19
C GLU A 44 8.62 -3.34 12.59
N THR A 45 7.91 -2.26 12.84
CA THR A 45 6.55 -2.31 13.36
C THR A 45 5.50 -2.15 12.26
N ALA A 46 4.31 -2.70 12.52
CA ALA A 46 3.15 -2.51 11.67
C ALA A 46 2.66 -1.05 11.67
N TYR A 47 2.33 -0.54 10.49
CA TYR A 47 1.67 0.75 10.29
C TYR A 47 0.19 0.52 9.94
N PRO A 48 -0.75 1.33 10.46
CA PRO A 48 -2.15 1.19 10.11
C PRO A 48 -2.36 1.54 8.64
N MET A 49 -2.89 0.60 7.85
CA MET A 49 -3.12 0.83 6.42
C MET A 49 -4.21 1.88 6.15
N GLN A 50 -5.16 2.05 7.08
CA GLN A 50 -6.36 2.84 6.82
C GLN A 50 -6.97 2.43 5.47
N SER A 51 -7.51 3.37 4.68
CA SER A 51 -8.09 3.08 3.36
C SER A 51 -7.12 2.51 2.31
N VAL A 52 -5.80 2.42 2.56
CA VAL A 52 -4.84 1.76 1.66
C VAL A 52 -5.15 0.27 1.50
N PHE A 53 -5.76 -0.37 2.52
CA PHE A 53 -6.15 -1.79 2.45
C PHE A 53 -7.06 -2.11 1.24
N LYS A 54 -7.82 -1.13 0.74
CA LYS A 54 -8.72 -1.28 -0.40
C LYS A 54 -7.98 -1.70 -1.67
N PHE A 55 -6.71 -1.33 -1.80
CA PHE A 55 -5.87 -1.79 -2.91
C PHE A 55 -5.71 -3.31 -2.91
N VAL A 56 -5.30 -3.89 -1.78
CA VAL A 56 -5.13 -5.35 -1.64
C VAL A 56 -6.47 -6.08 -1.71
N LEU A 57 -7.54 -5.46 -1.18
CA LEU A 57 -8.91 -5.97 -1.33
C LEU A 57 -9.34 -6.02 -2.80
N ALA A 58 -9.10 -4.96 -3.58
CA ALA A 58 -9.40 -4.91 -5.00
C ALA A 58 -8.61 -5.96 -5.79
N LEU A 59 -7.31 -6.14 -5.50
CA LEU A 59 -6.51 -7.23 -6.08
C LEU A 59 -7.10 -8.61 -5.78
N SER A 60 -7.63 -8.81 -4.57
CA SER A 60 -8.29 -10.07 -4.19
C SER A 60 -9.60 -10.29 -4.97
N VAL A 61 -10.36 -9.23 -5.24
CA VAL A 61 -11.54 -9.27 -6.11
C VAL A 61 -11.14 -9.61 -7.55
N LEU A 62 -10.13 -8.93 -8.10
CA LEU A 62 -9.63 -9.18 -9.46
C LEU A 62 -9.12 -10.61 -9.62
N LYS A 63 -8.40 -11.15 -8.63
CA LYS A 63 -7.99 -12.56 -8.62
C LYS A 63 -9.18 -13.51 -8.72
N ARG A 64 -10.30 -13.20 -8.06
CA ARG A 64 -11.53 -14.02 -8.15
C ARG A 64 -12.23 -13.86 -9.50
N VAL A 65 -12.09 -12.72 -10.17
CA VAL A 65 -12.53 -12.54 -11.56
C VAL A 65 -11.71 -13.41 -12.50
N ASP A 66 -10.38 -13.38 -12.38
CA ASP A 66 -9.48 -14.21 -13.20
C ASP A 66 -9.77 -15.71 -13.04
N GLN A 67 -10.20 -16.13 -11.84
CA GLN A 67 -10.59 -17.50 -11.53
C GLN A 67 -12.00 -17.87 -11.99
N GLY A 68 -12.74 -16.94 -12.62
CA GLY A 68 -14.13 -17.14 -13.04
C GLY A 68 -15.14 -17.21 -11.88
N ALA A 69 -14.73 -16.89 -10.65
CA ALA A 69 -15.58 -16.93 -9.46
C ALA A 69 -16.41 -15.65 -9.25
N LEU A 70 -16.04 -14.56 -9.93
CA LEU A 70 -16.77 -13.28 -9.97
C LEU A 70 -16.75 -12.74 -11.41
N ASN A 71 -17.65 -11.79 -11.70
CA ASN A 71 -17.69 -11.06 -12.96
C ASN A 71 -17.67 -9.55 -12.67
N LEU A 72 -16.92 -8.74 -13.41
CA LEU A 72 -16.87 -7.29 -13.24
C LEU A 72 -18.20 -6.61 -13.57
N GLU A 73 -18.97 -7.16 -14.51
CA GLU A 73 -20.29 -6.68 -14.92
C GLU A 73 -21.41 -7.23 -14.02
N GLN A 74 -21.08 -7.95 -12.95
CA GLN A 74 -22.09 -8.48 -12.04
C GLN A 74 -22.83 -7.33 -11.33
N ILE A 75 -24.16 -7.33 -11.44
CA ILE A 75 -24.97 -6.37 -10.70
C ILE A 75 -25.06 -6.80 -9.25
N ILE A 76 -24.58 -5.94 -8.35
CA ILE A 76 -24.68 -6.13 -6.90
C ILE A 76 -25.83 -5.24 -6.40
N HIS A 77 -26.94 -5.85 -5.99
CA HIS A 77 -28.04 -5.13 -5.36
C HIS A 77 -27.69 -4.80 -3.91
N ILE A 78 -27.57 -3.50 -3.59
CA ILE A 78 -27.27 -3.01 -2.25
C ILE A 78 -28.54 -2.41 -1.67
N ARG A 79 -29.00 -2.95 -0.53
CA ARG A 79 -30.14 -2.41 0.22
C ARG A 79 -29.69 -1.37 1.25
N PRO A 80 -30.56 -0.42 1.65
CA PRO A 80 -30.23 0.59 2.67
C PRO A 80 -29.69 0.00 3.97
N GLU A 81 -30.17 -1.16 4.42
CA GLU A 81 -29.73 -1.79 5.67
C GLU A 81 -28.31 -2.37 5.59
N GLN A 82 -27.75 -2.52 4.38
CA GLN A 82 -26.39 -3.01 4.15
C GLN A 82 -25.36 -1.88 4.12
N LEU A 83 -25.81 -0.63 4.07
CA LEU A 83 -24.93 0.53 4.17
C LEU A 83 -24.54 0.72 5.64
N VAL A 84 -23.24 0.88 5.88
CA VAL A 84 -22.76 1.35 7.17
C VAL A 84 -23.29 2.77 7.35
N LYS A 85 -23.97 3.03 8.47
CA LYS A 85 -24.48 4.38 8.78
C LYS A 85 -23.33 5.37 8.77
N ASP A 86 -23.54 6.56 8.22
CA ASP A 86 -22.56 7.64 8.32
C ASP A 86 -22.20 7.85 9.79
N THR A 87 -20.91 7.65 10.11
CA THR A 87 -20.30 7.97 11.40
C THR A 87 -19.50 9.25 11.27
#